data_AF-A0A3B3BZI9-F1
#
_entry.id   AF-A0A3B3BZI9-F1
#
_cell.length_a   1.000
_cell.length_b   1.000
_cell.length_c   1.000
_cell.angle_alpha   90.00
_cell.angle_beta   90.00
_cell.angle_gamma   90.00
#
_symmetry.space_group_name_H-M   'P 1'
#
loop_
_entity.id
_entity.type
_entity.pdbx_description
1 polymer ?
#
loop_
_entity_poly.entity_id
_entity_poly.type
_entity_poly.pdbx_seq_one_letter_code
_entity_poly.pdbx_strand_id
1 'polypeptide(L)'
;MAHSDGITKPKTRRSKRFLETREPKLLENVKNAMIMKGGNTSQTVTQALKDIYSLKKPNAVLYKKKNITRPFEDSTSLEFFSKKSDCSLFLFGSHNKKRPNNLIFGRLFDFHVLDMIELGVEKFVSLSEFKISKCPEGTKPMLVFAGEAFEMDNELKRLKSLLIDFFRGPTVPAVRLAGLEHVLHFTAVDGKIYLRSYRCLLKKSGCRIPRIELEEIGPSFDLVLRRTHLASDDLYKLAHKQPKALKPKKKKNISHDAFGTKFGRVHMQKQDLSKLQTRKMRGLKKRKGEVVAEEEQRSEPKVAKTES
;
A
#
# COMPACT_ATOMS: atom_id res chain seq x y z
N MET A 1 -6.45 -29.07 -0.90
CA MET A 1 -6.77 -29.77 -2.16
C MET A 1 -7.13 -28.68 -3.16
N ALA A 2 -6.29 -28.45 -4.17
CA ALA A 2 -6.56 -27.43 -5.18
C ALA A 2 -7.53 -28.01 -6.20
N HIS A 3 -8.70 -27.38 -6.37
CA HIS A 3 -9.63 -27.73 -7.44
C HIS A 3 -8.96 -27.46 -8.78
N SER A 4 -8.57 -28.54 -9.46
CA SER A 4 -8.10 -28.54 -10.84
C SER A 4 -9.29 -28.47 -11.79
N ASP A 5 -9.93 -27.31 -11.88
CA ASP A 5 -10.92 -27.07 -12.93
C ASP A 5 -10.17 -26.89 -14.27
N GLY A 6 -10.04 -27.99 -15.01
CA GLY A 6 -9.88 -28.04 -16.46
C GLY A 6 -8.96 -27.01 -17.12
N ILE A 7 -7.67 -27.00 -16.79
CA ILE A 7 -6.68 -26.23 -17.56
C ILE A 7 -6.47 -26.92 -18.91
N THR A 8 -7.24 -26.48 -19.91
CA THR A 8 -7.02 -26.86 -21.30
C THR A 8 -5.61 -26.43 -21.72
N LYS A 9 -4.75 -27.39 -22.05
CA LYS A 9 -3.38 -27.09 -22.49
C LYS A 9 -3.43 -26.14 -23.71
N PRO A 10 -2.75 -24.99 -23.67
CA PRO A 10 -2.83 -24.02 -24.76
C PRO A 10 -2.22 -24.62 -26.03
N LYS A 11 -3.00 -24.63 -27.12
CA LYS A 11 -2.56 -25.14 -28.43
C LYS A 11 -1.54 -24.23 -29.11
N THR A 12 -1.53 -22.93 -28.79
CA THR A 12 -0.64 -21.94 -29.41
C THR A 12 0.20 -21.19 -28.38
N ARG A 13 1.39 -20.71 -28.80
CA ARG A 13 2.27 -19.88 -27.95
C ARG A 13 1.60 -18.58 -27.50
N ARG A 14 0.71 -18.00 -28.33
CA ARG A 14 -0.06 -16.80 -27.98
C ARG A 14 -1.03 -17.07 -26.82
N SER A 15 -1.77 -18.18 -26.89
CA SER A 15 -2.69 -18.61 -25.82
C SER A 15 -1.93 -18.93 -24.54
N LYS A 16 -0.75 -19.56 -24.65
CA LYS A 16 0.11 -19.85 -23.49
C LYS A 16 0.52 -18.56 -22.76
N ARG A 17 1.06 -17.58 -23.49
CA ARG A 17 1.44 -16.27 -22.93
C ARG A 17 0.26 -15.55 -22.27
N PHE A 18 -0.94 -15.67 -22.85
CA PHE A 18 -2.15 -15.08 -22.29
C PHE A 18 -2.52 -15.72 -20.94
N LEU A 19 -2.46 -17.05 -20.82
CA LEU A 19 -2.71 -17.75 -19.56
C LEU A 19 -1.63 -17.41 -18.51
N GLU A 20 -0.35 -17.49 -18.88
CA GLU A 20 0.79 -17.13 -18.01
C GLU A 20 0.71 -15.68 -17.50
N THR A 21 0.11 -14.76 -18.27
CA THR A 21 -0.05 -13.36 -17.85
C THR A 21 -1.07 -13.22 -16.71
N ARG A 22 -2.11 -14.06 -16.72
CA ARG A 22 -3.23 -14.08 -15.77
C ARG A 22 -3.00 -14.97 -14.56
N GLU A 23 -2.04 -15.88 -14.64
CA GLU A 23 -1.66 -16.74 -13.52
C GLU A 23 -1.19 -15.91 -12.31
N PRO A 24 -1.44 -16.38 -11.07
CA PRO A 24 -0.97 -15.72 -9.87
C PRO A 24 0.54 -15.52 -9.88
N LYS A 25 0.99 -14.31 -9.52
CA LYS A 25 2.41 -13.93 -9.52
C LYS A 25 2.85 -13.54 -8.13
N LEU A 26 4.14 -13.76 -7.84
CA LEU A 26 4.76 -13.33 -6.59
C LEU A 26 4.88 -11.80 -6.52
N LEU A 27 5.24 -11.16 -7.64
CA LEU A 27 5.10 -9.72 -7.83
C LEU A 27 3.89 -9.48 -8.73
N GLU A 28 2.86 -8.88 -8.16
CA GLU A 28 1.61 -8.64 -8.86
C GLU A 28 1.75 -7.58 -9.96
N ASN A 29 0.92 -7.70 -11.00
CA ASN A 29 0.78 -6.66 -12.02
C ASN A 29 -0.03 -5.48 -11.46
N VAL A 30 -0.11 -4.39 -12.24
CA VAL A 30 -1.03 -3.29 -11.93
C VAL A 30 -2.48 -3.76 -12.04
N LYS A 31 -3.32 -3.37 -11.07
CA LYS A 31 -4.73 -3.74 -11.05
C LYS A 31 -5.54 -2.97 -12.11
N ASN A 32 -6.19 -3.73 -12.98
CA ASN A 32 -7.11 -3.22 -14.00
C ASN A 32 -8.50 -2.99 -13.40
N ALA A 33 -9.16 -1.91 -13.83
CA ALA A 33 -10.52 -1.58 -13.44
C ALA A 33 -11.52 -1.79 -14.57
N MET A 34 -12.58 -2.58 -14.32
CA MET A 34 -13.73 -2.63 -15.21
C MET A 34 -14.75 -1.55 -14.85
N ILE A 35 -15.15 -0.75 -15.82
CA ILE A 35 -16.11 0.34 -15.64
C ILE A 35 -17.38 -0.03 -16.40
N MET A 36 -18.47 -0.19 -15.66
CA MET A 36 -19.71 -0.77 -16.16
C MET A 36 -20.89 0.18 -15.99
N LYS A 37 -21.70 0.26 -17.05
CA LYS A 37 -22.97 0.98 -17.04
C LYS A 37 -24.09 0.02 -16.63
N GLY A 38 -24.83 0.38 -15.59
CA GLY A 38 -26.03 -0.35 -15.18
C GLY A 38 -27.20 -0.20 -16.16
N GLY A 39 -28.32 -0.86 -15.85
CA GLY A 39 -29.54 -0.78 -16.68
C GLY A 39 -30.06 0.66 -16.80
N ASN A 40 -30.21 1.33 -15.67
CA ASN A 40 -30.62 2.74 -15.58
C ASN A 40 -29.46 3.59 -15.07
N THR A 41 -29.17 4.68 -15.79
CA THR A 41 -28.08 5.62 -15.47
C THR A 41 -28.45 7.01 -15.95
N SER A 42 -28.16 8.04 -15.16
CA SER A 42 -28.30 9.43 -15.59
C SER A 42 -27.14 9.86 -16.51
N GLN A 43 -27.29 11.04 -17.12
CA GLN A 43 -26.21 11.68 -17.88
C GLN A 43 -25.02 11.98 -16.97
N THR A 44 -25.27 12.48 -15.75
CA THR A 44 -24.27 12.73 -14.72
C THR A 44 -23.43 11.49 -14.43
N VAL A 45 -24.07 10.35 -14.17
CA VAL A 45 -23.35 9.08 -13.93
C VAL A 45 -22.57 8.64 -15.16
N THR A 46 -23.17 8.76 -16.35
CA THR A 46 -22.48 8.39 -17.60
C THR A 46 -21.22 9.22 -17.82
N GLN A 47 -21.26 10.52 -17.53
CA GLN A 47 -20.10 11.41 -17.64
C GLN A 47 -19.06 11.12 -16.54
N ALA A 48 -19.50 10.92 -15.30
CA ALA A 48 -18.63 10.50 -14.20
C ALA A 48 -17.84 9.22 -14.51
N LEU A 49 -18.49 8.20 -15.08
CA LEU A 49 -17.83 6.96 -15.49
C LEU A 49 -16.76 7.20 -16.57
N LYS A 50 -17.01 8.12 -17.53
CA LYS A 50 -16.04 8.48 -18.58
C LYS A 50 -14.85 9.26 -18.02
N ASP A 51 -15.09 10.14 -17.07
CA ASP A 51 -14.04 10.94 -16.44
C ASP A 51 -13.13 10.07 -15.58
N ILE A 52 -13.71 9.19 -14.76
CA ILE A 52 -12.94 8.20 -13.98
C ILE A 52 -12.19 7.22 -14.91
N TYR A 53 -12.79 6.81 -16.03
CA TYR A 53 -12.10 6.02 -17.04
C TYR A 53 -10.85 6.73 -17.56
N SER A 54 -10.97 8.02 -17.90
CA SER A 54 -9.85 8.83 -18.38
C SER A 54 -8.72 8.92 -17.35
N LEU A 55 -9.04 9.08 -16.06
CA LEU A 55 -8.06 9.08 -14.98
C LEU A 55 -7.35 7.72 -14.78
N LYS A 56 -8.05 6.62 -15.07
CA LYS A 56 -7.53 5.25 -14.81
C LYS A 56 -6.82 4.64 -16.01
N LYS A 57 -6.89 5.25 -17.20
CA LYS A 57 -6.13 4.80 -18.38
C LYS A 57 -4.62 4.73 -18.07
N PRO A 58 -3.91 3.73 -18.61
CA PRO A 58 -4.38 2.68 -19.54
C PRO A 58 -5.02 1.47 -18.85
N ASN A 59 -5.01 1.39 -17.52
CA ASN A 59 -5.40 0.19 -16.75
C ASN A 59 -6.90 0.14 -16.45
N ALA A 60 -7.73 0.41 -17.47
CA ALA A 60 -9.19 0.40 -17.36
C ALA A 60 -9.85 -0.18 -18.61
N VAL A 61 -10.98 -0.86 -18.42
CA VAL A 61 -11.84 -1.37 -19.49
C VAL A 61 -13.23 -0.79 -19.33
N LEU A 62 -13.70 -0.02 -20.32
CA LEU A 62 -15.04 0.58 -20.30
C LEU A 62 -16.05 -0.26 -21.07
N TYR A 63 -17.07 -0.76 -20.39
CA TYR A 63 -18.21 -1.45 -21.00
C TYR A 63 -19.28 -0.46 -21.42
N LYS A 64 -19.44 -0.28 -22.74
CA LYS A 64 -20.41 0.66 -23.32
C LYS A 64 -21.86 0.17 -23.23
N LYS A 65 -22.07 -1.15 -23.29
CA LYS A 65 -23.41 -1.76 -23.21
C LYS A 65 -23.95 -1.64 -21.78
N LYS A 66 -25.27 -1.43 -21.67
CA LYS A 66 -25.99 -1.45 -20.39
C LYS A 66 -26.05 -2.87 -19.86
N ASN A 67 -25.81 -3.04 -18.56
CA ASN A 67 -25.87 -4.33 -17.88
C ASN A 67 -26.96 -4.25 -16.81
N ILE A 68 -27.98 -5.09 -16.91
CA ILE A 68 -29.09 -5.16 -15.96
C ILE A 68 -28.66 -6.03 -14.78
N THR A 69 -27.64 -5.57 -14.07
CA THR A 69 -27.11 -6.26 -12.88
C THR A 69 -27.34 -5.39 -11.66
N ARG A 70 -27.56 -6.03 -10.52
CA ARG A 70 -27.74 -5.37 -9.23
C ARG A 70 -26.68 -5.91 -8.28
N PRO A 71 -25.51 -5.25 -8.18
CA PRO A 71 -24.34 -5.80 -7.50
C PRO A 71 -24.55 -6.28 -6.05
N PHE A 72 -25.45 -5.63 -5.31
CA PHE A 72 -25.78 -6.00 -3.93
C PHE A 72 -26.80 -7.14 -3.80
N GLU A 73 -27.47 -7.52 -4.89
CA GLU A 73 -28.41 -8.65 -4.91
C GLU A 73 -27.74 -9.88 -5.54
N ASP A 74 -26.98 -9.69 -6.62
CA ASP A 74 -26.25 -10.74 -7.33
C ASP A 74 -24.91 -10.23 -7.87
N SER A 75 -23.82 -10.84 -7.41
CA SER A 75 -22.43 -10.53 -7.82
C SER A 75 -21.94 -11.39 -8.98
N THR A 76 -22.61 -12.50 -9.34
CA THR A 76 -22.12 -13.51 -10.28
C THR A 76 -21.77 -12.91 -11.65
N SER A 77 -22.57 -11.96 -12.12
CA SER A 77 -22.33 -11.27 -13.38
C SER A 77 -21.03 -10.44 -13.34
N LEU A 78 -20.74 -9.77 -12.22
CA LEU A 78 -19.50 -9.01 -12.06
C LEU A 78 -18.29 -9.94 -12.03
N GLU A 79 -18.40 -11.07 -11.33
CA GLU A 79 -17.35 -12.09 -11.24
C GLU A 79 -17.04 -12.70 -12.62
N PHE A 80 -18.09 -12.97 -13.41
CA PHE A 80 -17.95 -13.41 -14.80
C PHE A 80 -17.20 -12.38 -15.67
N PHE A 81 -17.57 -11.10 -15.60
CA PHE A 81 -16.88 -10.05 -16.36
C PHE A 81 -15.44 -9.85 -15.89
N SER A 82 -15.19 -9.94 -14.58
CA SER A 82 -13.87 -9.88 -13.97
C SER A 82 -12.97 -11.00 -14.50
N LYS A 83 -13.43 -12.26 -14.49
CA LYS A 83 -12.69 -13.41 -15.04
C LYS A 83 -12.45 -13.27 -16.54
N LYS A 84 -13.42 -12.72 -17.28
CA LYS A 84 -13.30 -12.50 -18.72
C LYS A 84 -12.26 -11.42 -19.06
N SER A 85 -12.29 -10.29 -18.37
CA SER A 85 -11.45 -9.12 -18.65
C SER A 85 -10.15 -9.05 -17.85
N ASP A 86 -9.96 -9.94 -16.87
CA ASP A 86 -8.83 -9.90 -15.93
C ASP A 86 -8.75 -8.57 -15.17
N CYS A 87 -9.89 -8.15 -14.61
CA CYS A 87 -10.02 -6.91 -13.83
C CYS A 87 -10.32 -7.23 -12.37
N SER A 88 -9.44 -6.80 -11.46
CA SER A 88 -9.60 -6.98 -10.02
C SER A 88 -10.32 -5.81 -9.34
N LEU A 89 -10.55 -4.72 -10.06
CA LEU A 89 -11.29 -3.56 -9.59
C LEU A 89 -12.52 -3.36 -10.45
N PHE A 90 -13.59 -2.82 -9.89
CA PHE A 90 -14.74 -2.40 -10.67
C PHE A 90 -15.36 -1.10 -10.20
N LEU A 91 -15.99 -0.42 -11.15
CA LEU A 91 -16.84 0.73 -10.94
C LEU A 91 -18.16 0.52 -11.68
N PHE A 92 -19.26 0.50 -10.95
CA PHE A 92 -20.59 0.31 -11.51
C PHE A 92 -21.45 1.55 -11.29
N GLY A 93 -21.95 2.13 -12.38
CA GLY A 93 -22.84 3.29 -12.31
C GLY A 93 -24.31 2.88 -12.44
N SER A 94 -25.16 3.41 -11.57
CA SER A 94 -26.62 3.22 -11.63
C SER A 94 -27.39 4.48 -11.21
N HIS A 95 -28.68 4.53 -11.52
CA HIS A 95 -29.57 5.62 -11.12
C HIS A 95 -31.00 5.09 -10.94
N ASN A 96 -31.62 5.41 -9.80
CA ASN A 96 -33.04 5.19 -9.55
C ASN A 96 -33.58 6.21 -8.53
N LYS A 97 -34.91 6.25 -8.31
CA LYS A 97 -35.54 7.23 -7.39
C LYS A 97 -35.03 7.12 -5.94
N LYS A 98 -34.79 5.90 -5.44
CA LYS A 98 -34.31 5.65 -4.07
C LYS A 98 -32.82 5.99 -3.89
N ARG A 99 -32.04 5.83 -4.96
CA ARG A 99 -30.58 6.00 -5.02
C ARG A 99 -30.22 6.74 -6.30
N PRO A 100 -30.45 8.06 -6.35
CA PRO A 100 -30.07 8.86 -7.50
C PRO A 100 -28.54 8.91 -7.59
N ASN A 101 -28.07 9.03 -8.84
CA ASN A 101 -26.67 9.22 -9.24
C ASN A 101 -25.68 8.37 -8.44
N ASN A 102 -25.74 7.06 -8.63
CA ASN A 102 -25.09 6.10 -7.76
C ASN A 102 -23.85 5.49 -8.42
N LEU A 103 -22.75 5.44 -7.68
CA LEU A 103 -21.50 4.81 -8.07
C LEU A 103 -21.14 3.73 -7.05
N ILE A 104 -20.86 2.53 -7.51
CA ILE A 104 -20.41 1.43 -6.66
C ILE A 104 -18.97 1.12 -7.02
N PHE A 105 -18.07 1.37 -6.08
CA PHE A 105 -16.67 0.94 -6.19
C PHE A 105 -16.52 -0.42 -5.51
N GLY A 106 -15.73 -1.31 -6.10
CA GLY A 106 -15.43 -2.57 -5.45
C GLY A 106 -14.16 -3.22 -5.96
N ARG A 107 -13.75 -4.25 -5.23
CA ARG A 107 -12.58 -5.08 -5.54
C ARG A 107 -12.99 -6.54 -5.55
N LEU A 108 -12.27 -7.30 -6.37
CA LEU A 108 -12.36 -8.73 -6.40
C LEU A 108 -11.06 -9.35 -5.89
N PHE A 109 -11.19 -10.46 -5.19
CA PHE A 109 -10.10 -11.32 -4.78
C PHE A 109 -10.40 -12.72 -5.35
N ASP A 110 -9.45 -13.26 -6.11
CA ASP A 110 -9.65 -14.53 -6.85
C ASP A 110 -10.94 -14.53 -7.71
N PHE A 111 -11.20 -13.42 -8.39
CA PHE A 111 -12.41 -13.17 -9.19
C PHE A 111 -13.74 -13.19 -8.43
N HIS A 112 -13.74 -13.26 -7.10
CA HIS A 112 -14.92 -13.16 -6.25
C HIS A 112 -14.96 -11.78 -5.58
N VAL A 113 -16.15 -11.25 -5.31
CA VAL A 113 -16.27 -9.93 -4.68
C VAL A 113 -15.67 -9.94 -3.27
N LEU A 114 -14.72 -9.03 -3.02
CA LEU A 114 -14.13 -8.81 -1.69
C LEU A 114 -14.89 -7.71 -0.95
N ASP A 115 -14.80 -6.48 -1.43
CA ASP A 115 -15.48 -5.32 -0.84
C ASP A 115 -16.28 -4.58 -1.91
N MET A 116 -17.46 -4.06 -1.55
CA MET A 116 -18.25 -3.12 -2.35
C MET A 116 -18.69 -1.95 -1.49
N ILE A 117 -18.54 -0.73 -2.02
CA ILE A 117 -18.96 0.49 -1.35
C ILE A 117 -19.75 1.34 -2.33
N GLU A 118 -20.97 1.68 -1.93
CA GLU A 118 -21.89 2.52 -2.68
C GLU A 118 -21.73 3.98 -2.28
N LEU A 119 -21.51 4.85 -3.27
CA LEU A 119 -21.34 6.28 -3.13
C LEU A 119 -22.40 6.99 -3.97
N GLY A 120 -23.23 7.79 -3.30
CA GLY A 120 -24.18 8.69 -3.95
C GLY A 120 -23.49 9.98 -4.37
N VAL A 121 -23.62 10.36 -5.64
CA VAL A 121 -23.11 11.63 -6.15
C VAL A 121 -24.17 12.72 -5.95
N GLU A 122 -23.90 13.67 -5.06
CA GLU A 122 -24.75 14.85 -4.86
C GLU A 122 -24.43 15.94 -5.89
N LYS A 123 -23.15 16.29 -6.00
CA LYS A 123 -22.65 17.29 -6.94
C LYS A 123 -21.53 16.69 -7.79
N PHE A 124 -21.56 17.02 -9.07
CA PHE A 124 -20.56 16.59 -10.03
C PHE A 124 -20.24 17.73 -11.00
N VAL A 125 -18.95 18.01 -11.17
CA VAL A 125 -18.44 18.90 -12.20
C VAL A 125 -17.48 18.09 -13.07
N SER A 126 -17.81 17.98 -14.35
CA SER A 126 -17.07 17.17 -15.30
C SER A 126 -15.68 17.73 -15.60
N LEU A 127 -14.73 16.85 -15.95
CA LEU A 127 -13.45 17.24 -16.55
C LEU A 127 -13.61 18.18 -17.74
N SER A 128 -14.70 18.06 -18.51
CA SER A 128 -14.95 18.89 -19.69
C SER A 128 -15.33 20.33 -19.37
N GLU A 129 -15.81 20.61 -18.16
CA GLU A 129 -16.27 21.95 -17.75
C GLU A 129 -15.10 22.85 -17.35
N PHE A 130 -14.00 22.26 -16.89
CA PHE A 130 -12.75 22.98 -16.60
C PHE A 130 -12.01 23.30 -17.91
N LYS A 131 -11.99 24.58 -18.28
CA LYS A 131 -11.29 25.11 -19.46
C LYS A 131 -9.79 25.31 -19.20
N ILE A 132 -9.15 24.31 -18.61
CA ILE A 132 -7.75 24.36 -18.16
C ILE A 132 -6.98 23.20 -18.79
N SER A 133 -5.67 23.39 -18.95
CA SER A 133 -4.78 22.34 -19.46
C SER A 133 -4.70 21.15 -18.49
N LYS A 134 -5.11 19.98 -18.97
CA LYS A 134 -5.21 18.74 -18.18
C LYS A 134 -3.87 18.01 -18.08
N CYS A 135 -3.77 17.10 -17.13
CA CYS A 135 -2.61 16.21 -17.00
C CYS A 135 -2.58 15.16 -18.12
N PRO A 136 -1.38 14.72 -18.55
CA PRO A 136 -1.23 13.63 -19.52
C PRO A 136 -1.86 12.32 -19.04
N GLU A 137 -2.40 11.52 -19.97
CA GLU A 137 -2.94 10.19 -19.66
C GLU A 137 -1.85 9.27 -19.07
N GLY A 138 -2.20 8.46 -18.07
CA GLY A 138 -1.25 7.54 -17.43
C GLY A 138 -0.29 8.18 -16.41
N THR A 139 -0.44 9.47 -16.13
CA THR A 139 0.28 10.15 -15.04
C THR A 139 -0.07 9.48 -13.70
N LYS A 140 0.95 9.20 -12.88
CA LYS A 140 0.76 8.62 -11.56
C LYS A 140 0.28 9.72 -10.60
N PRO A 141 -0.96 9.65 -10.08
CA PRO A 141 -1.46 10.70 -9.20
C PRO A 141 -0.82 10.60 -7.81
N MET A 142 -0.63 11.75 -7.19
CA MET A 142 -0.43 11.87 -5.75
C MET A 142 -1.80 11.82 -5.06
N LEU A 143 -1.91 11.02 -4.00
CA LEU A 143 -3.16 10.86 -3.27
C LEU A 143 -3.04 11.54 -1.91
N VAL A 144 -3.95 12.47 -1.62
CA VAL A 144 -4.04 13.15 -0.33
C VAL A 144 -5.37 12.78 0.31
N PHE A 145 -5.35 12.31 1.55
CA PHE A 145 -6.55 12.02 2.33
C PHE A 145 -6.56 12.95 3.54
N ALA A 146 -7.57 13.81 3.63
CA ALA A 146 -7.79 14.74 4.71
C ALA A 146 -9.10 14.41 5.46
N GLY A 147 -9.07 14.56 6.78
CA GLY A 147 -10.20 14.24 7.67
C GLY A 147 -9.91 13.03 8.56
N GLU A 148 -10.14 13.19 9.86
CA GLU A 148 -9.92 12.17 10.89
C GLU A 148 -10.82 10.94 10.70
N ALA A 149 -11.97 11.13 10.05
CA ALA A 149 -12.92 10.07 9.77
C ALA A 149 -12.30 8.90 8.99
N PHE A 150 -11.30 9.16 8.12
CA PHE A 150 -10.56 8.11 7.42
C PHE A 150 -9.69 7.23 8.32
N GLU A 151 -9.39 7.66 9.55
CA GLU A 151 -8.57 6.95 10.54
C GLU A 151 -9.36 6.49 11.76
N MET A 152 -10.60 6.94 11.94
CA MET A 152 -11.46 6.52 13.05
C MET A 152 -12.53 5.52 12.59
N ASP A 153 -13.28 5.86 11.56
CA ASP A 153 -14.37 5.03 11.05
C ASP A 153 -13.85 3.86 10.20
N ASN A 154 -14.31 2.65 10.53
CA ASN A 154 -13.92 1.43 9.82
C ASN A 154 -14.41 1.42 8.37
N GLU A 155 -15.61 1.95 8.08
CA GLU A 155 -16.12 1.99 6.71
C GLU A 155 -15.26 2.92 5.83
N LEU A 156 -14.93 4.10 6.35
CA LEU A 156 -14.07 5.06 5.66
C LEU A 156 -12.61 4.59 5.58
N LYS A 157 -12.08 3.83 6.55
CA LYS A 157 -10.78 3.15 6.42
C LYS A 157 -10.77 2.19 5.24
N ARG A 158 -11.82 1.38 5.11
CA ARG A 158 -11.96 0.43 3.99
C ARG A 158 -12.13 1.15 2.66
N LEU A 159 -12.87 2.27 2.64
CA LEU A 159 -12.99 3.12 1.47
C LEU A 159 -11.66 3.79 1.10
N LYS A 160 -10.90 4.30 2.06
CA LYS A 160 -9.54 4.84 1.82
C LYS A 160 -8.65 3.77 1.20
N SER A 161 -8.64 2.55 1.75
CA SER A 161 -7.92 1.41 1.18
C SER A 161 -8.35 1.12 -0.27
N LEU A 162 -9.66 1.12 -0.53
CA LEU A 162 -10.24 0.91 -1.86
C LEU A 162 -9.80 2.00 -2.86
N LEU A 163 -9.89 3.27 -2.48
CA LEU A 163 -9.55 4.41 -3.34
C LEU A 163 -8.05 4.47 -3.63
N ILE A 164 -7.20 4.16 -2.63
CA ILE A 164 -5.75 4.03 -2.84
C ILE A 164 -5.47 2.96 -3.90
N ASP A 165 -6.05 1.77 -3.74
CA ASP A 165 -5.86 0.66 -4.67
C ASP A 165 -6.39 0.99 -6.08
N PHE A 166 -7.50 1.75 -6.15
CA PHE A 166 -8.10 2.19 -7.40
C PHE A 166 -7.23 3.20 -8.15
N PHE A 167 -6.72 4.25 -7.49
CA PHE A 167 -6.05 5.37 -8.16
C PHE A 167 -4.52 5.33 -8.15
N ARG A 168 -3.85 4.51 -7.32
CA ARG A 168 -2.37 4.55 -7.16
C ARG A 168 -1.53 4.28 -8.42
N GLY A 169 -2.08 3.58 -9.41
CA GLY A 169 -1.35 3.15 -10.61
C GLY A 169 -0.17 2.19 -10.32
N PRO A 170 0.89 2.16 -11.17
CA PRO A 170 2.00 1.23 -11.04
C PRO A 170 2.88 1.51 -9.81
N THR A 171 3.42 0.45 -9.20
CA THR A 171 4.46 0.56 -8.16
C THR A 171 5.81 0.75 -8.81
N VAL A 172 6.44 1.90 -8.58
CA VAL A 172 7.73 2.27 -9.15
C VAL A 172 8.72 2.61 -8.02
N PRO A 173 10.01 2.27 -8.15
CA PRO A 173 11.02 2.57 -7.12
C PRO A 173 11.39 4.06 -7.08
N ALA A 174 11.26 4.77 -8.20
CA ALA A 174 11.59 6.18 -8.32
C ALA A 174 10.58 6.90 -9.24
N VAL A 175 10.38 8.19 -8.99
CA VAL A 175 9.49 9.08 -9.75
C VAL A 175 10.27 10.32 -10.17
N ARG A 176 10.06 10.80 -11.40
CA ARG A 176 10.65 12.05 -11.89
C ARG A 176 9.89 13.24 -11.31
N LEU A 177 10.58 14.32 -10.96
CA LEU A 177 9.95 15.53 -10.43
C LEU A 177 8.89 16.09 -11.38
N ALA A 178 9.19 16.13 -12.68
CA ALA A 178 8.24 16.55 -13.72
C ALA A 178 7.04 15.61 -13.89
N GLY A 179 7.03 14.42 -13.27
CA GLY A 179 5.89 13.51 -13.25
C GLY A 179 4.91 13.78 -12.09
N LEU A 180 5.24 14.70 -11.17
CA LEU A 180 4.41 15.06 -10.03
C LEU A 180 3.43 16.18 -10.39
N GLU A 181 2.61 15.95 -11.40
CA GLU A 181 1.71 16.97 -11.97
C GLU A 181 0.28 16.85 -11.45
N HIS A 182 -0.15 15.68 -10.96
CA HIS A 182 -1.56 15.40 -10.66
C HIS A 182 -1.76 15.02 -9.19
N VAL A 183 -2.68 15.69 -8.51
CA VAL A 183 -3.10 15.40 -7.13
C VAL A 183 -4.58 15.06 -7.10
N LEU A 184 -4.92 13.92 -6.53
CA LEU A 184 -6.28 13.58 -6.12
C LEU A 184 -6.40 13.79 -4.61
N HIS A 185 -7.25 14.74 -4.24
CA HIS A 185 -7.50 15.09 -2.86
C HIS A 185 -8.87 14.55 -2.45
N PHE A 186 -8.86 13.72 -1.42
CA PHE A 186 -10.05 13.15 -0.78
C PHE A 186 -10.21 13.81 0.58
N THR A 187 -11.33 14.48 0.81
CA THR A 187 -11.62 15.15 2.09
C THR A 187 -12.90 14.55 2.67
N ALA A 188 -12.85 14.04 3.90
CA ALA A 188 -14.02 13.54 4.61
C ALA A 188 -14.41 14.53 5.72
N VAL A 189 -15.56 15.20 5.55
CA VAL A 189 -16.10 16.21 6.48
C VAL A 189 -17.62 16.08 6.49
N ASP A 190 -18.24 16.18 7.67
CA ASP A 190 -19.71 16.17 7.87
C ASP A 190 -20.44 15.00 7.18
N GLY A 191 -19.85 13.81 7.20
CA GLY A 191 -20.42 12.61 6.57
C GLY A 191 -20.40 12.63 5.03
N LYS A 192 -19.76 13.63 4.42
CA LYS A 192 -19.54 13.74 2.98
C LYS A 192 -18.07 13.50 2.63
N ILE A 193 -17.86 13.02 1.42
CA ILE A 193 -16.55 12.74 0.87
C ILE A 193 -16.39 13.56 -0.40
N TYR A 194 -15.47 14.51 -0.34
CA TYR A 194 -15.12 15.36 -1.48
C TYR A 194 -13.95 14.73 -2.21
N LEU A 195 -14.11 14.46 -3.50
CA LEU A 195 -13.01 14.14 -4.40
C LEU A 195 -12.77 15.35 -5.29
N ARG A 196 -11.55 15.88 -5.22
CA ARG A 196 -11.05 16.99 -6.02
C ARG A 196 -9.78 16.58 -6.73
N SER A 197 -9.61 17.10 -7.93
CA SER A 197 -8.49 16.76 -8.80
C SER A 197 -7.79 18.05 -9.21
N TYR A 198 -6.53 18.14 -8.84
CA TYR A 198 -5.70 19.34 -9.01
C TYR A 198 -4.48 19.03 -9.85
N ARG A 199 -4.08 20.02 -10.64
CA ARG A 199 -2.77 20.08 -11.28
C ARG A 199 -1.79 20.84 -10.39
N CYS A 200 -0.60 20.30 -10.21
CA CYS A 200 0.50 20.97 -9.53
C CYS A 200 1.26 21.88 -10.48
N LEU A 201 1.45 23.13 -10.05
CA LEU A 201 2.30 24.13 -10.69
C LEU A 201 3.49 24.42 -9.76
N LEU A 202 4.70 24.15 -10.25
CA LEU A 202 5.94 24.41 -9.53
C LEU A 202 6.45 25.81 -9.88
N LYS A 203 6.33 26.75 -8.95
CA LYS A 203 6.83 28.13 -9.09
C LYS A 203 8.18 28.33 -8.40
N LYS A 204 8.95 29.30 -8.90
CA LYS A 204 10.23 29.70 -8.31
C LYS A 204 10.00 30.27 -6.90
N SER A 205 10.71 29.76 -5.91
CA SER A 205 10.61 30.14 -4.49
C SER A 205 11.86 30.82 -3.92
N GLY A 206 12.98 30.78 -4.65
CA GLY A 206 14.29 31.23 -4.15
C GLY A 206 15.07 30.20 -3.32
N CYS A 207 14.43 29.09 -2.94
CA CYS A 207 15.04 27.97 -2.22
C CYS A 207 15.15 26.72 -3.13
N ARG A 208 15.80 25.65 -2.64
CA ARG A 208 15.88 24.35 -3.33
C ARG A 208 14.49 23.71 -3.57
N ILE A 209 13.51 24.01 -2.71
CA ILE A 209 12.14 23.46 -2.78
C ILE A 209 11.25 24.47 -3.51
N PRO A 210 10.60 24.10 -4.64
CA PRO A 210 9.73 25.00 -5.38
C PRO A 210 8.46 25.34 -4.58
N ARG A 211 7.87 26.51 -4.85
CA ARG A 211 6.55 26.87 -4.31
C ARG A 211 5.48 26.14 -5.11
N ILE A 212 4.63 25.38 -4.43
CA ILE A 212 3.58 24.59 -5.06
C ILE A 212 2.30 25.43 -5.09
N GLU A 213 1.72 25.56 -6.27
CA GLU A 213 0.35 26.04 -6.45
C GLU A 213 -0.50 24.95 -7.10
N LEU A 214 -1.79 24.92 -6.75
CA LEU A 214 -2.74 23.93 -7.23
C LEU A 214 -3.80 24.61 -8.08
N GLU A 215 -4.06 24.04 -9.25
CA GLU A 215 -5.11 24.48 -10.16
C GLU A 215 -6.14 23.35 -10.30
N GLU A 216 -7.42 23.62 -10.07
CA GLU A 216 -8.46 22.59 -10.16
C GLU A 216 -8.72 22.24 -11.63
N ILE A 217 -8.55 20.96 -11.98
CA ILE A 217 -8.73 20.46 -13.36
C ILE A 217 -9.94 19.53 -13.50
N GLY A 218 -10.56 19.15 -12.39
CA GLY A 218 -11.63 18.16 -12.33
C GLY A 218 -11.16 16.72 -12.54
N PRO A 219 -12.06 15.73 -12.42
CA PRO A 219 -13.47 15.87 -12.05
C PRO A 219 -13.64 16.22 -10.56
N SER A 220 -14.72 16.92 -10.26
CA SER A 220 -15.08 17.35 -8.90
C SER A 220 -16.32 16.58 -8.45
N PHE A 221 -16.23 15.84 -7.34
CA PHE A 221 -17.32 15.01 -6.82
C PHE A 221 -17.63 15.30 -5.36
N ASP A 222 -18.91 15.44 -5.05
CA ASP A 222 -19.42 15.42 -3.68
C ASP A 222 -20.16 14.09 -3.49
N LEU A 223 -19.60 13.24 -2.64
CA LEU A 223 -20.03 11.85 -2.47
C LEU A 223 -20.59 11.66 -1.07
N VAL A 224 -21.65 10.85 -0.98
CA VAL A 224 -22.25 10.41 0.28
C VAL A 224 -22.16 8.90 0.36
N LEU A 225 -21.67 8.41 1.49
CA LEU A 225 -21.59 6.97 1.76
C LEU A 225 -23.01 6.38 1.88
N ARG A 226 -23.25 5.24 1.23
CA ARG A 226 -24.53 4.52 1.27
C ARG A 226 -24.31 3.11 1.78
N ARG A 227 -24.67 2.08 1.02
CA ARG A 227 -24.45 0.69 1.42
C ARG A 227 -22.98 0.31 1.32
N THR A 228 -22.56 -0.48 2.29
CA THR A 228 -21.25 -1.15 2.34
C THR A 228 -21.48 -2.66 2.35
N HIS A 229 -20.62 -3.39 1.65
CA HIS A 229 -20.49 -4.84 1.75
C HIS A 229 -19.01 -5.12 1.93
N LEU A 230 -18.60 -5.30 3.18
CA LEU A 230 -17.20 -5.51 3.54
C LEU A 230 -16.90 -7.01 3.65
N ALA A 231 -15.73 -7.43 3.18
CA ALA A 231 -15.26 -8.80 3.39
C ALA A 231 -15.12 -9.10 4.89
N SER A 232 -15.40 -10.36 5.25
CA SER A 232 -15.09 -10.87 6.59
C SER A 232 -13.60 -10.72 6.92
N ASP A 233 -13.29 -10.63 8.21
CA ASP A 233 -11.91 -10.40 8.66
C ASP A 233 -10.95 -11.50 8.21
N ASP A 234 -11.40 -12.75 8.16
CA ASP A 234 -10.57 -13.87 7.73
C ASP A 234 -10.26 -13.83 6.23
N LEU A 235 -11.26 -13.52 5.41
CA LEU A 235 -11.08 -13.34 3.97
C LEU A 235 -10.18 -12.13 3.69
N TYR A 236 -10.37 -11.04 4.44
CA TYR A 236 -9.55 -9.85 4.31
C TYR A 236 -8.09 -10.11 4.71
N LYS A 237 -7.85 -10.83 5.81
CA LYS A 237 -6.50 -11.26 6.23
C LYS A 237 -5.85 -12.17 5.18
N LEU A 238 -6.62 -13.07 4.59
CA LEU A 238 -6.14 -13.96 3.53
C LEU A 238 -5.72 -13.15 2.30
N ALA A 239 -6.53 -12.18 1.87
CA ALA A 239 -6.20 -11.29 0.76
C ALA A 239 -4.96 -10.41 1.02
N HIS A 240 -4.66 -10.10 2.30
CA HIS A 240 -3.49 -9.30 2.69
C HIS A 240 -2.23 -10.13 3.01
N LYS A 241 -2.27 -11.44 2.76
CA LYS A 241 -1.16 -12.33 3.09
C LYS A 241 0.03 -12.10 2.16
N GLN A 242 1.11 -11.55 2.71
CA GLN A 242 2.37 -11.40 1.96
C GLN A 242 3.08 -12.75 1.75
N PRO A 243 3.53 -13.06 0.51
CA PRO A 243 4.32 -14.25 0.21
C PRO A 243 5.60 -14.37 1.06
N LYS A 244 5.87 -15.56 1.59
CA LYS A 244 7.06 -15.81 2.43
C LYS A 244 8.38 -15.55 1.68
N ALA A 245 8.39 -15.75 0.36
CA ALA A 245 9.57 -15.52 -0.47
C ALA A 245 9.95 -14.03 -0.62
N LEU A 246 8.99 -13.12 -0.48
CA LEU A 246 9.25 -11.67 -0.44
C LEU A 246 9.69 -11.19 0.94
N LYS A 247 9.43 -11.95 2.00
CA LYS A 247 9.82 -11.58 3.35
C LYS A 247 11.30 -11.90 3.57
N PRO A 248 12.19 -10.91 3.72
CA PRO A 248 13.58 -11.17 4.00
C PRO A 248 13.70 -11.85 5.37
N LYS A 249 14.13 -13.11 5.38
CA LYS A 249 14.38 -13.84 6.63
C LYS A 249 15.67 -13.31 7.25
N LYS A 250 15.55 -12.43 8.25
CA LYS A 250 16.70 -12.02 9.06
C LYS A 250 17.23 -13.24 9.83
N LYS A 251 18.47 -13.62 9.56
CA LYS A 251 19.17 -14.64 10.35
C LYS A 251 19.87 -13.92 11.50
N LYS A 252 19.56 -14.32 12.75
CA LYS A 252 20.16 -13.73 13.95
C LYS A 252 21.69 -13.85 13.88
N ASN A 253 22.39 -12.81 14.34
CA ASN A 253 23.86 -12.74 14.40
C ASN A 253 24.59 -12.78 13.04
N ILE A 254 23.87 -12.61 11.92
CA ILE A 254 24.48 -12.51 10.59
C ILE A 254 24.11 -11.15 10.01
N SER A 255 25.13 -10.36 9.65
CA SER A 255 24.98 -9.10 8.93
C SER A 255 25.73 -9.16 7.60
N HIS A 256 25.32 -8.31 6.65
CA HIS A 256 26.01 -8.13 5.38
C HIS A 256 26.50 -6.69 5.31
N ASP A 257 27.71 -6.51 4.81
CA ASP A 257 28.27 -5.19 4.48
C ASP A 257 27.62 -4.60 3.22
N ALA A 258 27.86 -3.32 2.95
CA ALA A 258 27.47 -2.66 1.70
C ALA A 258 28.04 -3.38 0.45
N PHE A 259 29.22 -3.99 0.59
CA PHE A 259 29.86 -4.80 -0.46
C PHE A 259 29.40 -6.26 -0.50
N GLY A 260 28.43 -6.66 0.34
CA GLY A 260 27.89 -8.02 0.40
C GLY A 260 28.65 -9.01 1.28
N THR A 261 29.78 -8.61 1.86
CA THR A 261 30.58 -9.43 2.79
C THR A 261 29.75 -9.84 4.00
N LYS A 262 29.77 -11.14 4.33
CA LYS A 262 28.97 -11.71 5.42
C LYS A 262 29.75 -11.68 6.74
N PHE A 263 29.23 -10.98 7.74
CA PHE A 263 29.76 -10.96 9.09
C PHE A 263 28.91 -11.81 10.03
N GLY A 264 29.57 -12.55 10.91
CA GLY A 264 28.95 -13.29 12.01
C GLY A 264 29.30 -12.63 13.34
N ARG A 265 28.30 -12.22 14.13
CA ARG A 265 28.54 -11.67 15.47
C ARG A 265 28.60 -12.81 16.48
N VAL A 266 29.78 -13.03 17.06
CA VAL A 266 29.97 -13.93 18.19
C VAL A 266 29.77 -13.13 19.47
N HIS A 267 28.81 -13.54 20.30
CA HIS A 267 28.59 -12.94 21.61
C HIS A 267 29.35 -13.77 22.64
N MET A 268 30.55 -13.34 23.01
CA MET A 268 31.30 -13.96 24.09
C MET A 268 30.64 -13.63 25.44
N GLN A 269 30.52 -14.64 26.29
CA GLN A 269 30.13 -14.43 27.67
C GLN A 269 31.27 -13.73 28.42
N LYS A 270 30.92 -12.91 29.42
CA LYS A 270 31.91 -12.30 30.31
C LYS A 270 32.59 -13.42 31.10
N GLN A 271 33.89 -13.61 30.89
CA GLN A 271 34.67 -14.61 31.60
C GLN A 271 35.04 -14.11 32.99
N ASP A 272 34.54 -14.79 34.02
CA ASP A 272 34.90 -14.50 35.42
C ASP A 272 36.17 -15.27 35.81
N LEU A 273 37.27 -14.52 35.95
CA LEU A 273 38.59 -15.07 36.28
C LEU A 273 38.82 -15.22 37.79
N SER A 274 37.89 -14.78 38.64
CA SER A 274 38.02 -14.95 40.10
C SER A 274 38.08 -16.41 40.54
N LYS A 275 37.48 -17.31 39.74
CA LYS A 275 37.49 -18.76 39.93
C LYS A 275 38.76 -19.43 39.42
N LEU A 276 39.63 -18.70 38.72
CA LEU A 276 40.86 -19.24 38.15
C LEU A 276 41.92 -19.38 39.23
N GLN A 277 42.02 -20.57 39.83
CA GLN A 277 43.14 -20.92 40.71
C GLN A 277 44.39 -21.15 39.85
N THR A 278 45.39 -20.28 40.00
CA THR A 278 46.67 -20.45 39.31
C THR A 278 47.47 -21.59 39.95
N ARG A 279 48.33 -22.23 39.15
CA ARG A 279 49.24 -23.25 39.66
C ARG A 279 50.13 -22.64 40.74
N LYS A 280 50.04 -23.19 41.96
CA LYS A 280 50.85 -22.76 43.11
C LYS A 280 52.30 -23.21 42.95
N MET A 281 53.05 -22.51 42.10
CA MET A 281 54.48 -22.76 41.88
C MET A 281 55.26 -22.61 43.20
N ARG A 282 56.31 -23.42 43.37
CA ARG A 282 57.10 -23.45 44.61
C ARG A 282 57.72 -22.10 44.95
N GLY A 283 58.03 -21.27 43.95
CA GLY A 283 58.56 -19.91 44.12
C GLY A 283 57.53 -18.85 44.55
N LEU A 284 56.23 -19.10 44.35
CA LEU A 284 55.14 -18.20 44.76
C LEU A 284 54.53 -18.57 46.12
N LYS A 285 54.95 -19.70 46.70
CA LYS A 285 54.54 -20.10 48.05
C LYS A 285 55.37 -19.29 49.04
N LYS A 286 54.70 -18.54 49.92
CA LYS A 286 55.33 -17.86 51.05
C LYS A 286 56.13 -18.90 51.83
N ARG A 287 57.46 -18.75 51.87
CA ARG A 287 58.31 -19.59 52.71
C ARG A 287 57.93 -19.26 54.16
N LYS A 288 57.62 -20.27 54.98
CA LYS A 288 57.64 -20.10 56.43
C LYS A 288 59.10 -19.92 56.83
N GLY A 289 59.61 -18.70 56.69
CA GLY A 289 60.76 -18.25 57.47
C GLY A 289 60.26 -17.95 58.87
N GLU A 290 61.02 -18.38 59.86
CA GLU A 290 60.81 -18.04 61.27
C GLU A 290 60.57 -16.54 61.40
N VAL A 291 59.48 -16.21 62.08
CA VAL A 291 59.23 -14.84 62.52
C VAL A 291 60.22 -14.60 63.65
N VAL A 292 61.39 -14.06 63.31
CA VAL A 292 62.20 -13.33 64.29
C VAL A 292 61.66 -11.91 64.28
N ALA A 293 61.08 -11.55 65.41
CA ALA A 293 60.64 -10.20 65.71
C ALA A 293 61.87 -9.30 65.85
N GLU A 294 61.86 -8.15 65.19
CA GLU A 294 62.50 -6.93 65.67
C GLU A 294 61.82 -5.74 64.99
N GLU A 295 61.27 -4.86 65.82
CA GLU A 295 60.75 -3.56 65.43
C GLU A 295 61.92 -2.65 65.05
N GLU A 296 61.82 -1.92 63.93
CA GLU A 296 62.21 -0.51 63.89
C GLU A 296 61.68 0.20 62.65
N GLN A 297 61.29 1.45 62.87
CA GLN A 297 60.52 2.34 62.01
C GLN A 297 61.21 2.64 60.67
N ARG A 298 60.45 2.64 59.56
CA ARG A 298 60.72 3.52 58.40
C ARG A 298 59.47 3.77 57.53
N SER A 299 58.92 4.96 57.73
CA SER A 299 58.20 5.86 56.80
C SER A 299 57.52 5.29 55.54
N GLU A 300 56.21 5.53 55.44
CA GLU A 300 55.37 5.35 54.25
C GLU A 300 55.87 6.10 53.00
N PRO A 301 55.78 5.51 51.79
CA PRO A 301 55.63 6.27 50.57
C PRO A 301 54.15 6.31 50.15
N LYS A 302 53.68 7.54 49.90
CA LYS A 302 52.33 7.92 49.46
C LYS A 302 51.89 7.14 48.22
N VAL A 303 50.65 6.64 48.26
CA VAL A 303 49.92 6.13 47.09
C VAL A 303 49.61 7.31 46.15
N ALA A 304 50.15 7.26 44.93
CA ALA A 304 49.67 8.11 43.85
C ALA A 304 48.26 7.64 43.46
N LYS A 305 47.26 8.48 43.74
CA LYS A 305 45.94 8.37 43.08
C LYS A 305 46.13 8.71 41.60
N THR A 306 45.76 7.79 40.74
CA THR A 306 45.36 8.12 39.37
C THR A 306 43.91 7.68 39.20
N GLU A 307 43.02 8.66 39.31
CA GLU A 307 41.71 8.64 38.67
C GLU A 307 41.91 8.94 37.18
N SER A 308 41.39 8.04 36.33
CA SER A 308 40.68 8.32 35.07
C SER A 308 40.36 7.00 34.37
#